data_AF-A0A433BNC8-F1
#
_entry.id   AF-A0A433BNC8-F1
#
_cell.length_a   1.000
_cell.length_b   1.000
_cell.length_c   1.000
_cell.angle_alpha   90.00
_cell.angle_beta   90.00
_cell.angle_gamma   90.00
#
_symmetry.space_group_name_H-M   'P 1'
#
loop_
_entity.id
_entity.type
_entity.pdbx_description
1 polymer ?
#
loop_
_entity_poly.entity_id
_entity_poly.type
_entity_poly.pdbx_seq_one_letter_code
_entity_poly.pdbx_strand_id
1 'polypeptide(L)'
;MQVEQQQARHDKQDHDESLRSFHAYVYSQLNSPRKDEILERAAQRIALWQRNKLCSGHYIRFWSSIVKAGDTDAFKAKVLNAPKRRAMAMMQNTPFSFLMREQT
;
A
#
# COMPACT_ATOMS: atom_id res chain seq x y z
N MET A 1 24.90 15.33 15.73
CA MET A 1 24.64 13.90 16.02
C MET A 1 23.36 13.61 16.82
N GLN A 2 23.14 14.10 18.05
CA GLN A 2 21.89 13.77 18.79
C GLN A 2 20.62 14.41 18.20
N VAL A 3 20.72 15.66 17.71
CA VAL A 3 19.61 16.37 17.06
C VAL A 3 19.20 15.71 15.74
N GLU A 4 20.17 15.27 14.93
CA GLU A 4 19.93 14.57 13.65
C GLU A 4 19.21 13.22 13.87
N GLN A 5 19.51 12.52 14.96
CA GLN A 5 18.82 11.27 15.30
C GLN A 5 17.38 11.50 15.78
N GLN A 6 17.08 12.63 16.43
CA GLN A 6 15.71 12.96 16.82
C GLN A 6 14.88 13.40 15.62
N GLN A 7 15.45 14.22 14.73
CA GLN A 7 14.78 14.62 13.49
C GLN A 7 14.48 13.42 12.59
N ALA A 8 15.45 12.53 12.38
CA ALA A 8 15.25 11.32 11.57
C ALA A 8 14.19 10.36 12.14
N ARG A 9 13.96 10.38 13.47
CA ARG A 9 12.88 9.61 14.10
C ARG A 9 11.52 10.25 13.85
N HIS A 10 11.45 11.58 13.92
CA HIS A 10 10.22 12.33 13.64
C HIS A 10 9.80 12.17 12.18
N ASP A 11 10.72 12.39 11.24
CA ASP A 11 10.45 12.26 9.79
C ASP A 11 9.96 10.85 9.43
N LYS A 12 10.51 9.83 10.10
CA LYS A 12 10.07 8.44 9.93
C LYS A 12 8.66 8.21 10.49
N GLN A 13 8.32 8.83 11.61
CA GLN A 13 6.97 8.74 12.18
C GLN A 13 5.95 9.39 11.25
N ASP A 14 6.23 10.60 10.75
CA ASP A 14 5.37 11.33 9.82
C ASP A 14 5.16 10.54 8.51
N HIS A 15 6.23 9.92 8.01
CA HIS A 15 6.16 9.06 6.83
C HIS A 15 5.30 7.80 7.08
N ASP A 16 5.51 7.11 8.20
CA ASP A 16 4.73 5.93 8.58
C ASP A 16 3.23 6.28 8.74
N GLU A 17 2.91 7.43 9.31
CA GLU A 17 1.54 7.93 9.45
C GLU A 17 0.92 8.28 8.10
N SER A 18 1.67 8.94 7.23
CA SER A 18 1.23 9.25 5.85
C SER A 18 0.90 7.97 5.07
N LEU A 19 1.75 6.94 5.18
CA LEU A 19 1.49 5.63 4.58
C LEU A 19 0.22 4.98 5.12
N ARG A 20 -0.02 5.05 6.44
CA ARG A 20 -1.24 4.51 7.05
C ARG A 20 -2.48 5.24 6.57
N SER A 21 -2.46 6.57 6.60
CA SER A 21 -3.56 7.41 6.14
C SER A 21 -3.90 7.16 4.68
N PHE A 22 -2.88 7.04 3.83
CA PHE A 22 -3.07 6.67 2.43
C PHE A 22 -3.74 5.31 2.27
N HIS A 23 -3.31 4.28 3.00
CA HIS A 23 -3.95 2.95 2.88
C HIS A 23 -5.34 2.89 3.51
N ALA A 24 -5.66 3.73 4.49
CA ALA A 24 -7.02 3.91 4.97
C ALA A 24 -7.92 4.53 3.88
N TYR A 25 -7.40 5.49 3.11
CA TYR A 25 -8.08 6.04 1.94
C TYR A 25 -8.26 4.99 0.84
N VAL A 26 -7.23 4.19 0.51
CA VAL A 26 -7.38 3.07 -0.44
C VAL A 26 -8.50 2.13 0.02
N TYR A 27 -8.56 1.80 1.31
CA TYR A 27 -9.62 0.96 1.85
C TYR A 27 -11.01 1.60 1.68
N SER A 28 -11.17 2.91 1.90
CA SER A 28 -12.47 3.56 1.67
C SER A 28 -12.88 3.53 0.19
N GLN A 29 -11.93 3.74 -0.73
CA GLN A 29 -12.19 3.65 -2.17
C GLN A 29 -12.57 2.23 -2.61
N LEU A 30 -11.96 1.20 -2.03
CA LEU A 30 -12.33 -0.20 -2.28
C LEU A 30 -13.72 -0.57 -1.75
N ASN A 31 -14.31 0.22 -0.86
CA ASN A 31 -15.71 0.08 -0.41
C ASN A 31 -16.69 0.96 -1.21
N SER A 32 -16.25 1.55 -2.31
CA SER A 32 -17.07 2.38 -3.20
C SER A 32 -17.41 1.63 -4.50
N PRO A 33 -18.31 2.18 -5.36
CA PRO A 33 -18.58 1.62 -6.68
C PRO A 33 -17.34 1.52 -7.60
N ARG A 34 -16.25 2.24 -7.30
CA ARG A 34 -14.98 2.19 -8.06
C ARG A 34 -14.13 0.97 -7.78
N LYS A 35 -14.55 0.09 -6.86
CA LYS A 35 -13.77 -1.06 -6.40
C LYS A 35 -13.13 -1.86 -7.53
N ASP A 36 -13.92 -2.25 -8.53
CA ASP A 36 -13.44 -3.12 -9.61
C ASP A 36 -12.41 -2.40 -10.51
N GLU A 37 -12.66 -1.13 -10.85
CA GLU A 37 -11.71 -0.27 -11.58
C GLU A 37 -10.36 -0.17 -10.84
N ILE A 38 -10.40 0.06 -9.52
CA ILE A 38 -9.21 0.23 -8.68
C ILE A 38 -8.42 -1.08 -8.62
N LEU A 39 -9.10 -2.21 -8.44
CA LEU A 39 -8.47 -3.53 -8.41
C LEU A 39 -7.86 -3.90 -9.75
N GLU A 40 -8.53 -3.59 -10.87
CA GLU A 40 -8.01 -3.81 -12.21
C GLU A 40 -6.71 -3.00 -12.44
N ARG A 41 -6.73 -1.70 -12.14
CA ARG A 41 -5.55 -0.83 -12.27
C ARG A 41 -4.39 -1.30 -11.39
N ALA A 42 -4.70 -1.75 -10.16
CA ALA A 42 -3.70 -2.34 -9.27
C ALA A 42 -3.11 -3.63 -9.85
N ALA A 43 -3.94 -4.50 -10.44
CA ALA A 43 -3.49 -5.74 -11.11
C ALA A 43 -2.57 -5.43 -12.29
N GLN A 44 -2.94 -4.46 -13.14
CA GLN A 44 -2.10 -4.01 -14.26
C GLN A 44 -0.74 -3.52 -13.76
N ARG A 45 -0.70 -2.76 -12.66
CA ARG A 45 0.57 -2.27 -12.07
C ARG A 45 1.44 -3.40 -11.54
N ILE A 46 0.86 -4.41 -10.90
CA ILE A 46 1.58 -5.60 -10.46
C ILE A 46 2.17 -6.36 -11.66
N ALA A 47 1.40 -6.50 -12.75
CA ALA A 47 1.89 -7.14 -13.98
C ALA A 47 3.07 -6.39 -14.59
N LEU A 48 3.04 -5.05 -14.59
CA LEU A 48 4.17 -4.21 -15.00
C LEU A 48 5.41 -4.45 -14.12
N TRP A 49 5.23 -4.52 -12.80
CA TRP A 49 6.33 -4.82 -11.88
C TRP A 49 6.95 -6.18 -12.14
N GLN A 50 6.13 -7.21 -12.39
CA GLN A 50 6.61 -8.56 -12.75
C GLN A 50 7.39 -8.55 -14.05
N ARG A 51 6.80 -8.02 -15.13
CA ARG A 51 7.40 -8.04 -16.47
C ARG A 51 8.76 -7.32 -16.49
N ASN A 52 8.83 -6.18 -15.81
CA ASN A 52 10.01 -5.33 -15.83
C ASN A 52 10.97 -5.58 -14.64
N LYS A 53 10.70 -6.58 -13.80
CA LYS A 53 11.49 -6.91 -12.59
C LYS A 53 11.69 -5.72 -11.64
N LEU A 54 10.68 -4.88 -11.47
CA LEU A 54 10.76 -3.63 -10.69
C LEU A 54 10.49 -3.82 -9.19
N CYS A 55 9.99 -4.99 -8.80
CA CYS A 55 9.62 -5.28 -7.42
C CYS A 55 10.01 -6.72 -7.07
N SER A 56 10.31 -6.98 -5.79
CA SER A 56 10.69 -8.33 -5.37
C SER A 56 9.50 -9.30 -5.46
N GLY A 57 9.80 -10.58 -5.72
CA GLY A 57 8.76 -11.62 -5.78
C GLY A 57 7.94 -11.76 -4.49
N HIS A 58 8.49 -11.36 -3.34
CA HIS A 58 7.76 -11.34 -2.07
C HIS A 58 6.60 -10.33 -2.09
N TYR A 59 6.87 -9.09 -2.52
CA TYR A 59 5.86 -8.03 -2.62
C TYR A 59 4.83 -8.33 -3.70
N ILE A 60 5.28 -8.82 -4.85
CA ILE A 60 4.38 -9.23 -5.95
C ILE A 60 3.39 -10.27 -5.44
N ARG A 61 3.87 -11.35 -4.79
CA ARG A 61 2.98 -12.40 -4.24
C ARG A 61 1.99 -11.85 -3.22
N PHE A 62 2.47 -11.00 -2.30
CA PHE A 62 1.62 -10.39 -1.28
C PHE A 62 0.48 -9.58 -1.91
N TRP A 63 0.80 -8.63 -2.78
CA TRP A 63 -0.19 -7.76 -3.41
C TRP A 63 -1.08 -8.49 -4.41
N SER A 64 -0.55 -9.44 -5.18
CA SER A 64 -1.38 -10.30 -6.02
C SER A 64 -2.42 -11.06 -5.19
N SER A 65 -2.08 -11.52 -3.98
CA SER A 65 -3.04 -12.23 -3.12
C SER A 65 -4.17 -11.34 -2.62
N ILE A 66 -3.91 -10.04 -2.42
CA ILE A 66 -4.92 -9.07 -1.98
C ILE A 66 -5.81 -8.66 -3.16
N VAL A 67 -5.20 -8.31 -4.28
CA VAL A 67 -5.93 -7.86 -5.47
C VAL A 67 -6.79 -8.98 -6.06
N LYS A 68 -6.30 -10.22 -6.08
CA LYS A 68 -7.07 -11.38 -6.56
C LYS A 68 -8.19 -11.81 -5.63
N ALA A 69 -8.05 -11.61 -4.31
CA ALA A 69 -9.14 -11.91 -3.38
C ALA A 69 -10.36 -11.05 -3.70
N GLY A 70 -10.15 -9.82 -4.18
CA GLY A 70 -11.21 -8.95 -4.65
C GLY A 70 -12.19 -8.52 -3.56
N ASP A 71 -11.94 -8.86 -2.29
CA ASP A 71 -12.72 -8.42 -1.14
C ASP A 71 -11.96 -7.38 -0.31
N THR A 72 -12.70 -6.52 0.37
CA THR A 72 -12.17 -5.46 1.22
C THR A 72 -11.66 -5.99 2.57
N ASP A 73 -12.13 -7.17 2.99
CA ASP A 73 -11.77 -7.81 4.26
C ASP A 73 -10.31 -8.29 4.26
N ALA A 74 -9.85 -8.89 3.17
CA ALA A 74 -8.46 -9.30 2.99
C ALA A 74 -7.52 -8.09 3.01
N PHE A 75 -7.92 -6.97 2.41
CA PHE A 75 -7.17 -5.73 2.50
C PHE A 75 -7.11 -5.23 3.95
N LYS A 76 -8.25 -5.12 4.65
CA LYS A 76 -8.30 -4.67 6.04
C LYS A 76 -7.44 -5.55 6.95
N ALA A 77 -7.58 -6.87 6.85
CA ALA A 77 -6.88 -7.82 7.69
C ALA A 77 -5.36 -7.81 7.45
N LYS A 78 -4.93 -7.81 6.18
CA LYS A 78 -3.51 -7.98 5.82
C LYS A 78 -2.73 -6.67 5.74
N VAL A 79 -3.40 -5.55 5.54
CA VAL A 79 -2.77 -4.24 5.34
C VAL A 79 -3.00 -3.33 6.55
N LEU A 80 -4.26 -3.11 6.96
CA LEU A 80 -4.57 -2.15 8.03
C LEU A 80 -4.38 -2.73 9.44
N ASN A 81 -4.80 -3.98 9.65
CA ASN A 81 -4.78 -4.65 10.96
C ASN A 81 -3.50 -5.47 11.20
N ALA A 82 -2.61 -5.57 10.21
CA ALA A 82 -1.37 -6.31 10.36
C ALA A 82 -0.40 -5.63 11.36
N PRO A 83 0.50 -6.39 12.02
CA PRO A 83 1.49 -5.81 12.93
C PRO A 83 2.29 -4.69 12.26
N LYS A 84 2.47 -3.55 12.96
CA LYS A 84 3.00 -2.28 12.39
C LYS A 84 4.22 -2.50 11.50
N ARG A 85 5.23 -3.24 11.97
CA ARG A 85 6.46 -3.52 11.22
C ARG A 85 6.21 -4.20 9.87
N ARG A 86 5.32 -5.20 9.83
CA ARG A 86 4.99 -5.93 8.60
C ARG A 86 4.14 -5.08 7.66
N ALA A 87 3.17 -4.35 8.22
CA ALA A 87 2.31 -3.45 7.47
C ALA A 87 3.13 -2.34 6.77
N MET A 88 4.00 -1.64 7.49
CA MET A 88 4.77 -0.51 6.93
C MET A 88 5.67 -0.96 5.78
N ALA A 89 6.38 -2.09 5.95
CA ALA A 89 7.24 -2.63 4.91
C ALA A 89 6.47 -2.92 3.61
N MET A 90 5.23 -3.39 3.70
CA MET A 90 4.36 -3.64 2.53
C MET A 90 3.82 -2.34 1.93
N MET A 91 3.36 -1.42 2.77
CA MET A 91 2.77 -0.13 2.35
C MET A 91 3.72 0.75 1.54
N GLN A 92 5.02 0.67 1.80
CA GLN A 92 6.04 1.40 1.02
C GLN A 92 6.03 1.04 -0.48
N ASN A 93 5.67 -0.19 -0.82
CA ASN A 93 5.63 -0.66 -2.21
C ASN A 93 4.21 -1.04 -2.58
N THR A 94 3.35 -0.04 -2.80
CA THR A 94 1.91 -0.22 -2.99
C THR A 94 1.46 -0.08 -4.46
N PRO A 95 0.66 -1.03 -4.99
CA PRO A 95 0.16 -0.93 -6.36
C PRO A 95 -0.92 0.15 -6.51
N PHE A 96 -1.40 0.70 -5.39
CA PHE A 96 -2.45 1.71 -5.34
C PHE A 96 -1.93 3.14 -5.46
N SER A 97 -0.62 3.36 -5.60
CA SER A 97 -0.03 4.71 -5.65
C SER A 97 -0.54 5.63 -6.77
N PHE A 98 -1.33 5.12 -7.73
CA PHE A 98 -2.06 5.97 -8.67
C PHE A 98 -3.15 6.81 -7.99
N LEU A 99 -3.72 6.33 -6.88
CA LEU A 99 -4.69 7.05 -6.06
C LEU A 99 -4.08 8.22 -5.27
N MET A 100 -2.75 8.25 -5.10
CA MET A 100 -2.08 9.38 -4.42
C MET A 100 -2.26 10.70 -5.18
N ARG A 101 -2.41 10.63 -6.51
CA ARG A 101 -2.65 11.81 -7.36
C ARG A 101 -4.11 12.28 -7.35
N GLU A 102 -5.00 11.50 -6.75
CA GLU A 102 -6.44 11.79 -6.64
C GLU A 102 -6.79 12.36 -5.25
N GLN A 103 -5.83 12.39 -4.32
CA GLN A 103 -5.99 12.91 -2.95
C GLN A 103 -5.68 14.42 -2.84
N THR A 104 -5.22 15.04 -3.93
CA THR A 104 -4.96 16.50 -4.05
C THR A 104 -6.21 17.29 -4.38
#